data_AF-A0A355BCC2-F1
#
_entry.id   AF-A0A355BCC2-F1
#
_cell.length_a   1.000
_cell.length_b   1.000
_cell.length_c   1.000
_cell.angle_alpha   90.00
_cell.angle_beta   90.00
_cell.angle_gamma   90.00
#
_symmetry.space_group_name_H-M   'P 1'
#
loop_
_entity.id
_entity.type
_entity.pdbx_description
1 polymer ?
#
loop_
_entity_poly.entity_id
_entity_poly.type
_entity_poly.pdbx_seq_one_letter_code
_entity_poly.pdbx_strand_id
1 'polypeptide(L)'
;ADGIRGHDYLIYPDGIRKGIILHRYIDTFTDAHTIFRTSKHRLHERYGHYSGVVIDILYDHFLAKNWTYYSTESLKCFVKRFYALLCENFNILSQKTQRILPTMI
;
A
#
# COMPACT_ATOMS: atom_id res chain seq x y z
N ALA A 1 -5.62 4.23 -2.94
CA ALA A 1 -5.81 5.64 -2.56
C ALA A 1 -5.07 6.57 -3.52
N ASP A 2 -3.91 6.16 -4.04
CA ASP A 2 -2.99 6.95 -4.86
C ASP A 2 -3.61 7.51 -6.15
N GLY A 3 -4.52 6.76 -6.76
CA GLY A 3 -5.24 7.19 -7.96
C GLY A 3 -6.35 8.22 -7.72
N ILE A 4 -6.72 8.48 -6.46
CA ILE A 4 -7.82 9.37 -6.08
C ILE A 4 -7.21 10.73 -5.74
N ARG A 5 -7.50 11.76 -6.52
CA ARG A 5 -6.87 13.09 -6.38
C ARG A 5 -7.66 13.98 -5.43
N GLY A 6 -6.97 14.84 -4.69
CA GLY A 6 -7.60 15.88 -3.85
C GLY A 6 -8.79 15.37 -3.03
N HIS A 7 -9.94 16.00 -3.22
CA HIS A 7 -11.22 15.73 -2.55
C HIS A 7 -12.10 14.70 -3.27
N ASP A 8 -11.62 14.07 -4.36
CA ASP A 8 -12.40 13.08 -5.11
C ASP A 8 -12.80 11.88 -4.25
N TYR A 9 -12.12 11.66 -3.11
CA TYR A 9 -12.50 10.62 -2.16
C TYR A 9 -13.89 10.85 -1.56
N LEU A 10 -14.44 12.07 -1.57
CA LEU A 10 -15.75 12.38 -0.98
C LEU A 10 -16.92 11.63 -1.64
N ILE A 11 -16.75 11.17 -2.89
CA ILE A 11 -17.76 10.40 -3.63
C ILE A 11 -17.91 8.96 -3.14
N TYR A 12 -16.96 8.48 -2.32
CA TYR A 12 -16.96 7.10 -1.84
C TYR A 12 -17.77 6.95 -0.54
N PRO A 13 -18.28 5.73 -0.25
CA PRO A 13 -18.86 5.39 1.05
C PRO A 13 -17.93 5.67 2.23
N ASP A 14 -18.51 5.90 3.41
CA ASP A 14 -17.78 6.36 4.60
C ASP A 14 -16.56 5.50 4.97
N GLY A 15 -16.70 4.18 4.96
CA GLY A 15 -15.60 3.25 5.25
C GLY A 15 -14.44 3.38 4.26
N ILE A 16 -14.74 3.57 2.97
CA ILE A 16 -13.72 3.74 1.93
C ILE A 16 -13.04 5.10 2.07
N ARG A 17 -13.79 6.17 2.40
CA ARG A 17 -13.22 7.49 2.69
C ARG A 17 -12.21 7.43 3.83
N LYS A 18 -12.58 6.79 4.93
CA LYS A 18 -11.69 6.57 6.08
C LYS A 18 -10.43 5.80 5.68
N GLY A 19 -10.58 4.74 4.87
CA GLY A 19 -9.44 3.99 4.35
C GLY A 19 -8.50 4.84 3.47
N ILE A 20 -9.05 5.69 2.59
CA ILE A 20 -8.25 6.59 1.74
C ILE A 20 -7.49 7.62 2.58
N ILE A 21 -8.14 8.21 3.58
CA ILE A 21 -7.49 9.18 4.47
C ILE A 21 -6.38 8.51 5.28
N LEU A 22 -6.65 7.32 5.85
CA LEU A 22 -5.68 6.56 6.62
C LEU A 22 -4.45 6.21 5.78
N HIS A 23 -4.65 5.74 4.54
CA HIS A 23 -3.57 5.47 3.59
C HIS A 23 -2.69 6.70 3.40
N ARG A 24 -3.28 7.86 3.07
CA ARG A 24 -2.53 9.11 2.86
C ARG A 24 -1.78 9.56 4.11
N TYR A 25 -2.34 9.33 5.29
CA TYR A 25 -1.69 9.64 6.55
C TYR A 25 -0.45 8.76 6.77
N ILE A 26 -0.55 7.46 6.50
CA ILE A 26 0.57 6.52 6.60
C ILE A 26 1.67 6.94 5.62
N ASP A 27 1.35 7.19 4.35
CA ASP A 27 2.32 7.62 3.33
C ASP A 27 3.02 8.92 3.73
N THR A 28 2.25 9.91 4.19
CA THR A 28 2.82 11.20 4.62
C THR A 28 3.76 11.02 5.80
N PHE A 29 3.36 10.19 6.77
CA PHE A 29 4.18 9.88 7.93
C PHE A 29 5.49 9.19 7.53
N THR A 30 5.44 8.16 6.67
CA THR A 30 6.62 7.41 6.24
C THR A 30 7.55 8.26 5.37
N ASP A 31 7.02 8.99 4.39
CA ASP A 31 7.80 9.84 3.49
C ASP A 31 8.52 10.98 4.22
N ALA A 32 7.89 11.53 5.26
CA ALA A 32 8.48 12.57 6.09
C ALA A 32 9.47 12.01 7.12
N HIS A 33 9.40 10.72 7.45
CA HIS A 33 10.20 10.13 8.52
C HIS A 33 11.70 10.15 8.19
N THR A 34 12.51 10.60 9.14
CA THR A 34 13.97 10.76 8.97
C THR A 34 14.67 9.46 8.58
N ILE A 35 14.25 8.33 9.17
CA ILE A 35 14.79 7.00 8.86
C ILE A 35 14.51 6.59 7.41
N PHE A 36 13.28 6.84 6.91
CA PHE A 36 12.92 6.52 5.53
C PHE A 36 13.73 7.38 4.55
N ARG A 37 13.80 8.70 4.80
CA ARG A 37 14.59 9.63 3.98
C ARG A 37 16.07 9.27 3.95
N THR A 38 16.63 8.86 5.09
CA THR A 38 18.02 8.39 5.18
C THR A 38 18.22 7.12 4.35
N SER A 39 17.28 6.18 4.43
CA SER A 39 17.33 4.92 3.67
C SER A 39 17.26 5.20 2.16
N LYS A 40 16.35 6.06 1.72
CA LYS A 40 16.21 6.50 0.33
C LYS A 40 17.48 7.19 -0.19
N HIS A 41 18.07 8.08 0.62
CA HIS A 41 19.27 8.82 0.24
C HIS A 41 20.47 7.90 -0.04
N ARG A 42 20.65 6.83 0.75
CA ARG A 42 21.72 5.82 0.52
C ARG A 42 21.66 5.17 -0.86
N LEU A 43 20.47 5.09 -1.46
CA LEU A 43 20.23 4.46 -2.76
C LEU A 43 20.12 5.49 -3.90
N HIS A 44 20.05 6.78 -3.59
CA HIS A 44 19.74 7.81 -4.57
C HIS A 44 20.84 7.96 -5.64
N GLU A 45 22.12 7.85 -5.27
CA GLU A 45 23.23 7.96 -6.21
C GLU A 45 23.13 6.94 -7.35
N ARG A 46 22.76 5.70 -7.03
CA ARG A 46 22.72 4.59 -7.99
C ARG A 46 21.37 4.45 -8.70
N TYR A 47 20.27 4.76 -8.02
CA TYR A 47 18.91 4.43 -8.49
C TYR A 47 18.02 5.67 -8.71
N GLY A 48 18.46 6.87 -8.34
CA GLY A 48 17.75 8.13 -8.55
C GLY A 48 16.30 8.07 -8.04
N HIS A 49 15.34 8.34 -8.93
CA HIS A 49 13.91 8.30 -8.62
C HIS A 49 13.40 6.92 -8.16
N TYR A 50 14.06 5.82 -8.55
CA TYR A 50 13.68 4.48 -8.14
C TYR A 50 14.11 4.14 -6.70
N SER A 51 14.92 4.99 -6.06
CA SER A 51 15.33 4.78 -4.65
C SER A 51 14.13 4.59 -3.71
N GLY A 52 13.04 5.32 -3.90
CA GLY A 52 11.81 5.15 -3.11
C GLY A 52 11.21 3.77 -3.30
N VAL A 53 10.97 3.37 -4.55
CA VAL A 53 10.40 2.05 -4.90
C VAL A 53 11.22 0.90 -4.31
N VAL A 54 12.56 1.01 -4.36
CA VAL A 54 13.43 -0.02 -3.78
C VAL A 54 13.29 -0.09 -2.26
N ILE A 55 13.22 1.06 -1.57
CA ILE A 55 13.00 1.08 -0.11
C ILE A 55 11.64 0.49 0.26
N ASP A 56 10.59 0.80 -0.49
CA ASP A 56 9.24 0.26 -0.24
C ASP A 56 9.25 -1.27 -0.32
N ILE A 57 9.83 -1.84 -1.40
CA ILE A 57 9.98 -3.30 -1.55
C ILE A 57 10.77 -3.91 -0.38
N LEU A 58 11.84 -3.25 0.07
CA LEU A 58 12.63 -3.72 1.20
C LEU A 58 11.81 -3.70 2.50
N TYR A 59 11.06 -2.63 2.75
CA TYR A 59 10.25 -2.50 3.97
C TYR A 59 9.10 -3.52 3.97
N ASP A 60 8.41 -3.69 2.85
CA ASP A 60 7.38 -4.72 2.69
C ASP A 60 7.95 -6.13 2.90
N HIS A 61 9.15 -6.40 2.40
CA HIS A 61 9.83 -7.67 2.65
C HIS A 61 10.06 -7.90 4.15
N PHE A 62 10.59 -6.90 4.87
CA PHE A 62 10.81 -7.03 6.31
C PHE A 62 9.51 -7.11 7.11
N LEU A 63 8.45 -6.41 6.70
CA LEU A 63 7.12 -6.54 7.29
C LEU A 63 6.59 -7.97 7.13
N ALA A 64 6.64 -8.52 5.92
CA ALA A 64 6.17 -9.86 5.62
C ALA A 64 7.00 -10.93 6.34
N LYS A 65 8.33 -10.78 6.37
CA LYS A 65 9.24 -11.70 7.07
C LYS A 65 9.01 -11.70 8.58
N ASN A 66 8.66 -10.55 9.16
CA ASN A 66 8.45 -10.35 10.59
C ASN A 66 6.96 -10.23 10.95
N TRP A 67 6.07 -10.78 10.12
CA TRP A 67 4.63 -10.56 10.22
C TRP A 67 4.02 -10.89 11.61
N THR A 68 4.54 -11.93 12.26
CA THR A 68 4.06 -12.40 13.57
C THR A 68 4.25 -11.39 14.71
N TYR A 69 5.11 -10.38 14.54
CA TYR A 69 5.25 -9.29 15.51
C TYR A 69 4.12 -8.26 15.42
N TYR A 70 3.42 -8.21 14.28
CA TYR A 70 2.43 -7.17 13.97
C TYR A 70 1.00 -7.70 13.87
N SER A 71 0.82 -9.00 13.65
CA SER A 71 -0.50 -9.62 13.52
C SER A 71 -0.52 -11.02 14.12
N THR A 72 -1.65 -11.37 14.73
CA THR A 72 -1.96 -12.72 15.19
C THR A 72 -2.51 -13.62 14.08
N GLU A 73 -3.00 -13.04 12.99
CA GLU A 73 -3.42 -13.78 11.79
C GLU A 73 -2.18 -14.17 10.98
N SER A 74 -2.12 -15.38 10.43
CA SER A 74 -1.01 -15.75 9.53
C SER A 74 -1.03 -14.91 8.25
N LEU A 75 0.15 -14.56 7.72
CA LEU A 75 0.25 -13.80 6.47
C LEU A 75 -0.51 -14.48 5.32
N LYS A 76 -0.47 -15.81 5.24
CA LYS A 76 -1.20 -16.60 4.24
C LYS A 76 -2.71 -16.42 4.35
N CYS A 77 -3.25 -16.44 5.57
CA CYS A 77 -4.68 -16.22 5.80
C CYS A 77 -5.09 -14.78 5.44
N PHE A 78 -4.28 -13.80 5.86
CA PHE A 78 -4.49 -12.39 5.55
C PHE A 78 -4.55 -12.17 4.03
N VAL A 79 -3.55 -12.66 3.28
CA VAL A 79 -3.48 -12.50 1.82
C VAL A 79 -4.67 -13.18 1.13
N LYS A 80 -5.05 -14.40 1.55
CA LYS A 80 -6.22 -15.10 0.99
C LYS A 80 -7.50 -14.30 1.21
N ARG A 81 -7.70 -13.78 2.43
CA ARG A 81 -8.86 -12.97 2.79
C ARG A 81 -8.88 -11.64 2.02
N PHE A 82 -7.72 -11.01 1.84
CA PHE A 82 -7.58 -9.80 1.06
C PHE A 82 -7.98 -10.01 -0.41
N TYR A 83 -7.50 -11.07 -1.07
CA TYR A 83 -7.88 -11.37 -2.45
C TYR A 83 -9.36 -11.73 -2.60
N ALA A 84 -9.93 -12.48 -1.65
CA ALA A 84 -11.37 -12.73 -1.63
C ALA A 84 -12.18 -11.43 -1.57
N LEU A 85 -11.79 -10.49 -0.69
CA LEU A 85 -12.42 -9.18 -0.59
C LEU A 85 -12.35 -8.38 -1.90
N LEU A 86 -11.22 -8.41 -2.61
CA LEU A 86 -11.08 -7.74 -3.91
C LEU A 86 -12.03 -8.33 -4.96
N CYS A 87 -12.17 -9.66 -5.00
CA CYS A 87 -13.08 -10.34 -5.91
C CYS A 87 -14.56 -10.05 -5.58
N GLU A 88 -14.94 -10.13 -4.31
CA GLU A 88 -16.30 -9.84 -3.83
C GLU A 88 -16.72 -8.39 -4.14
N ASN A 89 -15.76 -7.48 -4.15
CA ASN A 89 -15.97 -6.05 -4.33
C ASN A 89 -15.47 -5.53 -5.68
N PHE A 90 -15.34 -6.40 -6.69
CA PHE A 90 -14.72 -6.06 -7.98
C PHE A 90 -15.29 -4.79 -8.63
N ASN A 91 -16.62 -4.63 -8.58
CA ASN A 91 -17.33 -3.54 -9.22
C ASN A 91 -17.06 -2.15 -8.62
N ILE A 92 -16.61 -2.07 -7.36
CA ILE A 92 -16.26 -0.79 -6.72
C ILE A 92 -14.79 -0.41 -6.93
N LEU A 93 -13.97 -1.33 -7.44
CA LEU A 93 -12.57 -1.08 -7.74
C LEU A 93 -12.43 -0.13 -8.93
N SER A 94 -11.31 0.60 -8.99
CA SER A 94 -10.99 1.40 -10.18
C SER A 94 -10.78 0.48 -11.40
N GLN A 95 -11.04 0.99 -12.61
CA GLN A 95 -10.78 0.23 -13.85
C GLN A 95 -9.32 -0.26 -13.96
N LYS A 96 -8.36 0.51 -13.46
CA LYS A 96 -6.94 0.10 -13.42
C LYS A 96 -6.75 -1.12 -12.52
N THR A 97 -7.34 -1.10 -11.33
CA THR A 97 -7.26 -2.21 -10.37
C THR A 97 -7.96 -3.45 -10.91
N GLN A 98 -9.14 -3.30 -11.53
CA GLN A 98 -9.87 -4.40 -12.16
C GLN A 98 -9.02 -5.14 -13.22
N ARG A 99 -8.22 -4.40 -14.00
CA ARG A 99 -7.34 -4.98 -15.02
C ARG A 99 -6.13 -5.72 -14.45
N ILE A 100 -5.64 -5.29 -13.28
CA ILE A 100 -4.44 -5.87 -12.65
C ILE A 100 -4.80 -7.07 -11.77
N LEU A 101 -5.99 -7.09 -11.17
CA LEU A 101 -6.41 -8.15 -10.24
C LEU A 101 -6.16 -9.59 -10.75
N PRO A 102 -6.45 -9.95 -12.03
CA PRO A 102 -6.18 -11.30 -12.53
C PRO A 102 -4.71 -11.72 -12.54
N THR A 103 -3.77 -10.75 -12.50
CA THR A 103 -2.32 -11.03 -12.46
C THR A 103 -1.79 -11.15 -11.03
N MET A 104 -2.58 -10.75 -10.03
CA MET A 104 -2.19 -10.77 -8.61
C MET A 104 -2.58 -12.08 -7.90
N ILE A 105 -3.56 -12.80 -8.44
CA ILE A 105 -4.17 -14.01 -7.86
C ILE A 105 -3.58 -15.27 -8.49
#